data_AF-A0A540N9Z9-F1
#
_entry.id   AF-A0A540N9Z9-F1
#
_cell.length_a   1.000
_cell.length_b   1.000
_cell.length_c   1.000
_cell.angle_alpha   90.00
_cell.angle_beta   90.00
_cell.angle_gamma   90.00
#
_symmetry.space_group_name_H-M   'P 1'
#
loop_
_entity.id
_entity.type
_entity.pdbx_description
1 polymer ?
#
loop_
_entity_poly.entity_id
_entity_poly.type
_entity_poly.pdbx_seq_one_letter_code
_entity_poly.pdbx_strand_id
1 'polypeptide(L)'
;MIVSSESVLYAATESDIIVGVKVSRNATTESDFIVGVMDTGIWPEAESFKDEGFGPPPKKWKVNIKKCLFCIKIVGARYYLTDSARDFRGHGTHCASIVARSPVKDVSFYGLANGTARGGVPAARIAAYKVCDLDFGCSSDSILAAFDDAIADEVDIISISLNGFFRSEPDFYIDPIAIGAFHAMKKGILTSQSTRTIFNSYKVGSVSSVAPWIFTVAASTTDPRIIDSTVLANEKKLVVQGEEMRTYTGTVRDFVRAMSSLQISLLALNFAPPSTSEPPRLVDT
;
A
#
# COMPACT_ATOMS: atom_id res chain seq x y z
N MET A 1 -5.47 1.27 6.41
CA MET A 1 -4.37 0.31 6.65
C MET A 1 -3.38 0.48 5.50
N ILE A 2 -2.28 1.21 5.69
CA ILE A 2 -1.31 1.44 4.60
C ILE A 2 0.09 1.17 5.14
N VAL A 3 0.81 0.35 4.39
CA VAL A 3 2.16 -0.10 4.68
C VAL A 3 3.01 0.26 3.44
N SER A 4 4.18 0.86 3.66
CA SER A 4 5.13 1.22 2.60
C SER A 4 5.55 -0.02 1.80
N SER A 5 5.91 0.20 0.53
CA SER A 5 6.25 -0.84 -0.47
C SER A 5 7.26 -1.90 -0.01
N GLU A 6 8.11 -1.59 0.98
CA GLU A 6 9.19 -2.46 1.44
C GLU A 6 8.77 -3.47 2.52
N SER A 7 7.66 -3.23 3.23
CA SER A 7 7.22 -4.10 4.35
C SER A 7 6.06 -5.05 3.98
N VAL A 8 5.62 -5.06 2.71
CA VAL A 8 4.29 -5.61 2.37
C VAL A 8 4.29 -7.09 2.02
N LEU A 9 5.42 -7.69 1.67
CA LEU A 9 5.41 -9.10 1.28
C LEU A 9 4.98 -10.04 2.43
N TYR A 10 5.38 -9.73 3.66
CA TYR A 10 5.00 -10.48 4.87
C TYR A 10 3.63 -10.11 5.43
N ALA A 11 3.25 -8.82 5.37
CA ALA A 11 1.95 -8.35 5.84
C ALA A 11 0.79 -9.09 5.15
N ALA A 12 1.05 -9.60 3.95
CA ALA A 12 0.09 -10.23 3.10
C ALA A 12 -0.05 -11.76 3.38
N THR A 13 1.04 -12.45 3.73
CA THR A 13 1.04 -13.92 3.97
C THR A 13 0.84 -14.31 5.45
N GLU A 14 1.06 -13.39 6.38
CA GLU A 14 1.00 -13.66 7.84
C GLU A 14 0.27 -12.57 8.66
N SER A 15 -0.60 -11.74 8.05
CA SER A 15 -1.20 -10.57 8.72
C SER A 15 -1.86 -10.85 10.08
N ASP A 16 -2.64 -11.94 10.22
CA ASP A 16 -3.29 -12.26 11.50
C ASP A 16 -2.28 -12.74 12.56
N ILE A 17 -1.12 -13.28 12.14
CA ILE A 17 -0.04 -13.71 13.03
C ILE A 17 0.73 -12.48 13.53
N ILE A 18 0.98 -11.52 12.65
CA ILE A 18 1.74 -10.30 12.94
C ILE A 18 0.96 -9.31 13.82
N VAL A 19 -0.35 -9.16 13.61
CA VAL A 19 -1.19 -8.26 14.41
C VAL A 19 -1.59 -8.92 15.75
N GLY A 20 -1.41 -10.23 15.90
CA GLY A 20 -1.76 -10.98 17.12
C GLY A 20 -3.25 -11.02 17.43
N VAL A 21 -4.11 -10.56 16.51
CA VAL A 21 -5.56 -10.47 16.70
C VAL A 21 -6.25 -11.56 15.88
N LYS A 22 -6.79 -12.55 16.57
CA LYS A 22 -7.73 -13.51 15.97
C LYS A 22 -9.11 -12.86 15.86
N VAL A 23 -9.40 -12.28 14.69
CA VAL A 23 -10.72 -11.70 14.41
C VAL A 23 -11.70 -12.82 14.05
N SER A 24 -12.84 -12.88 14.73
CA SER A 24 -13.95 -13.74 14.33
C SER A 24 -14.55 -13.20 13.04
N ARG A 25 -14.65 -14.04 12.00
CA ARG A 25 -15.14 -13.63 10.68
C ARG A 25 -16.45 -14.32 10.34
N ASN A 26 -17.36 -13.58 9.74
CA ASN A 26 -18.55 -14.12 9.11
C ASN A 26 -18.51 -13.79 7.62
N ALA A 27 -18.04 -14.74 6.81
CA ALA A 27 -17.88 -14.55 5.37
C ALA A 27 -19.18 -14.14 4.67
N THR A 28 -20.34 -14.59 5.18
CA THR A 28 -21.65 -14.21 4.64
C THR A 28 -21.87 -12.72 4.78
N THR A 29 -21.71 -12.19 6.00
CA THR A 29 -21.86 -10.77 6.28
C THR A 29 -20.77 -9.95 5.59
N GLU A 30 -19.52 -10.39 5.63
CA GLU A 30 -18.39 -9.73 4.98
C GLU A 30 -18.58 -9.63 3.45
N SER A 31 -19.27 -10.59 2.82
CA SER A 31 -19.52 -10.58 1.37
C SER A 31 -20.49 -9.50 0.88
N ASP A 32 -21.22 -8.89 1.81
CA ASP A 32 -22.09 -7.74 1.57
C ASP A 32 -21.37 -6.39 1.74
N PHE A 33 -20.13 -6.38 2.22
CA PHE A 33 -19.32 -5.17 2.34
C PHE A 33 -18.61 -4.83 1.03
N ILE A 34 -18.55 -3.54 0.70
CA ILE A 34 -17.91 -2.98 -0.48
C ILE A 34 -16.91 -1.92 -0.01
N VAL A 35 -15.63 -2.17 -0.29
CA VAL A 35 -14.55 -1.22 -0.01
C VAL A 35 -14.25 -0.42 -1.28
N GLY A 36 -14.42 0.90 -1.21
CA GLY A 36 -13.97 1.81 -2.25
C GLY A 36 -12.46 2.04 -2.15
N VAL A 37 -11.71 1.70 -3.20
CA VAL A 37 -10.27 1.90 -3.26
C VAL A 37 -9.95 3.01 -4.24
N MET A 38 -9.49 4.16 -3.75
CA MET A 38 -9.12 5.32 -4.55
C MET A 38 -7.60 5.37 -4.73
N ASP A 39 -7.12 5.01 -5.92
CA ASP A 39 -5.69 4.81 -6.18
C ASP A 39 -5.37 4.86 -7.70
N THR A 40 -4.35 4.14 -8.16
CA THR A 40 -3.89 4.07 -9.57
C THR A 40 -4.68 3.08 -10.43
N GLY A 41 -5.81 2.59 -9.91
CA GLY A 41 -6.69 1.62 -10.57
C GLY A 41 -6.58 0.23 -9.98
N ILE A 42 -6.95 -0.79 -10.77
CA ILE A 42 -6.82 -2.20 -10.39
C ILE A 42 -6.39 -3.07 -11.58
N TRP A 43 -5.64 -4.14 -11.31
CA TRP A 43 -5.33 -5.20 -12.27
C TRP A 43 -6.30 -6.38 -12.07
N PRO A 44 -7.40 -6.47 -12.82
CA PRO A 44 -8.48 -7.40 -12.51
C PRO A 44 -8.11 -8.88 -12.74
N GLU A 45 -7.15 -9.18 -13.61
CA GLU A 45 -6.71 -10.55 -13.88
C GLU A 45 -5.80 -11.14 -12.79
N ALA A 46 -5.48 -10.38 -11.73
CA ALA A 46 -4.66 -10.90 -10.65
C ALA A 46 -5.38 -12.04 -9.90
N GLU A 47 -4.66 -13.11 -9.57
CA GLU A 47 -5.16 -14.23 -8.75
C GLU A 47 -5.80 -13.76 -7.42
N SER A 48 -5.31 -12.63 -6.89
CA SER A 48 -5.84 -11.95 -5.71
C SER A 48 -7.31 -11.54 -5.82
N PHE A 49 -7.85 -11.42 -7.03
CA PHE A 49 -9.20 -10.91 -7.27
C PHE A 49 -10.12 -11.92 -7.96
N LYS A 50 -9.79 -13.21 -7.90
CA LYS A 50 -10.69 -14.26 -8.37
C LYS A 50 -11.99 -14.29 -7.55
N ASP A 51 -13.07 -14.59 -8.27
CA ASP A 51 -14.45 -14.61 -7.79
C ASP A 51 -14.92 -15.96 -7.23
N GLU A 52 -14.01 -16.94 -7.15
CA GLU A 52 -14.33 -18.28 -6.66
C GLU A 52 -14.90 -18.23 -5.23
N GLY A 53 -16.07 -18.82 -5.03
CA GLY A 53 -16.74 -18.85 -3.73
C GLY A 53 -17.58 -17.60 -3.41
N PHE A 54 -17.67 -16.62 -4.31
CA PHE A 54 -18.51 -15.45 -4.10
C PHE A 54 -19.94 -15.65 -4.63
N GLY A 55 -20.92 -15.25 -3.83
CA GLY A 55 -22.32 -15.11 -4.26
C GLY A 55 -22.54 -13.89 -5.17
N PRO A 56 -23.78 -13.57 -5.57
CA PRO A 56 -24.06 -12.37 -6.36
C PRO A 56 -23.61 -11.08 -5.65
N PRO A 57 -23.39 -9.97 -6.39
CA PRO A 57 -23.10 -8.67 -5.77
C PRO A 57 -24.18 -8.24 -4.77
N PRO A 58 -23.82 -7.43 -3.75
CA PRO A 58 -24.76 -6.99 -2.72
C PRO A 58 -25.91 -6.18 -3.34
N LYS A 59 -27.14 -6.36 -2.86
CA LYS A 59 -28.34 -5.72 -3.45
C LYS A 59 -28.30 -4.18 -3.46
N LYS A 60 -27.56 -3.58 -2.53
CA LYS A 60 -27.36 -2.13 -2.45
C LYS A 60 -26.50 -1.60 -3.61
N TRP A 61 -25.66 -2.45 -4.20
CA TRP A 61 -24.82 -2.09 -5.33
C TRP A 61 -25.66 -1.96 -6.61
N LYS A 62 -25.89 -0.73 -7.04
CA LYS A 62 -26.76 -0.41 -8.19
C LYS A 62 -25.98 -0.17 -9.48
N VAL A 63 -24.64 -0.18 -9.43
CA VAL A 63 -23.80 0.12 -10.59
C VAL A 63 -23.78 -1.08 -11.52
N ASN A 64 -24.58 -0.99 -12.58
CA ASN A 64 -24.59 -1.94 -13.68
C ASN A 64 -23.31 -1.75 -14.53
N ILE A 65 -22.20 -2.38 -14.14
CA ILE A 65 -21.07 -2.55 -15.05
C ILE A 65 -21.47 -3.58 -16.10
N LYS A 66 -22.13 -3.13 -17.16
CA LYS A 66 -22.59 -3.94 -18.30
C LYS A 66 -21.46 -4.64 -19.09
N LYS A 67 -20.20 -4.57 -18.66
CA LYS A 67 -19.03 -5.04 -19.42
C LYS A 67 -18.13 -6.05 -18.73
N CYS A 68 -18.40 -6.43 -17.48
CA CYS A 68 -17.58 -7.44 -16.82
C CYS A 68 -18.41 -8.64 -16.39
N LEU A 69 -18.34 -9.69 -17.20
CA LEU A 69 -19.09 -10.95 -17.02
C LEU A 69 -18.64 -11.73 -15.77
N PHE A 70 -17.49 -11.36 -15.17
CA PHE A 70 -16.82 -12.02 -14.04
C PHE A 70 -16.23 -10.99 -13.05
N CYS A 71 -17.01 -9.99 -12.66
CA CYS A 71 -16.60 -8.94 -11.73
C CYS A 71 -17.40 -9.03 -10.42
N ILE A 72 -17.41 -10.21 -9.81
CA ILE A 72 -18.13 -10.43 -8.57
C ILE A 72 -17.26 -9.93 -7.41
N LYS A 73 -15.96 -10.21 -7.37
CA LYS A 73 -15.02 -9.70 -6.37
C LYS A 73 -14.78 -8.20 -6.53
N ILE A 74 -14.49 -7.78 -7.75
CA ILE A 74 -14.35 -6.37 -8.14
C ILE A 74 -15.71 -5.93 -8.68
N VAL A 75 -16.60 -5.46 -7.81
CA VAL A 75 -17.98 -5.08 -8.19
C VAL A 75 -18.05 -3.76 -8.96
N GLY A 76 -17.00 -2.94 -8.84
CA GLY A 76 -16.94 -1.58 -9.35
C GLY A 76 -15.57 -1.23 -9.93
N ALA A 77 -15.52 -0.55 -11.07
CA ALA A 77 -14.30 0.03 -11.60
C ALA A 77 -14.62 1.32 -12.38
N ARG A 78 -14.18 2.46 -11.86
CA ARG A 78 -14.30 3.79 -12.46
C ARG A 78 -12.94 4.43 -12.63
N TYR A 79 -12.85 5.41 -13.53
CA TYR A 79 -11.62 6.11 -13.84
C TYR A 79 -11.94 7.57 -14.21
N TYR A 80 -11.02 8.47 -13.90
CA TYR A 80 -11.26 9.92 -14.04
C TYR A 80 -10.20 10.65 -14.87
N LEU A 81 -9.03 10.02 -15.07
CA LEU A 81 -7.90 10.62 -15.78
C LEU A 81 -7.62 10.00 -17.16
N THR A 82 -7.95 8.72 -17.33
CA THR A 82 -7.59 7.92 -18.52
C THR A 82 -8.83 7.36 -19.19
N ASP A 83 -8.67 6.39 -20.10
CA ASP A 83 -9.76 5.68 -20.79
C ASP A 83 -10.14 4.34 -20.12
N SER A 84 -9.44 3.96 -19.05
CA SER A 84 -9.60 2.70 -18.34
C SER A 84 -9.24 2.79 -16.86
N ALA A 85 -9.87 1.95 -16.03
CA ALA A 85 -9.54 1.76 -14.61
C ALA A 85 -8.38 0.78 -14.38
N ARG A 86 -7.75 0.27 -15.45
CA ARG A 86 -6.61 -0.64 -15.37
C ARG A 86 -5.40 0.05 -14.72
N ASP A 87 -4.78 -0.66 -13.79
CA ASP A 87 -3.59 -0.23 -13.08
C ASP A 87 -2.32 -0.65 -13.83
N PHE A 88 -1.56 0.32 -14.32
CA PHE A 88 -0.27 0.10 -14.96
C PHE A 88 0.93 0.45 -14.05
N ARG A 89 0.66 0.99 -12.85
CA ARG A 89 1.70 1.33 -11.86
C ARG A 89 1.87 0.25 -10.80
N GLY A 90 0.78 -0.44 -10.47
CA GLY A 90 0.72 -1.52 -9.48
C GLY A 90 0.34 -1.07 -8.07
N HIS A 91 0.39 0.23 -7.75
CA HIS A 91 0.13 0.75 -6.40
C HIS A 91 -1.33 0.50 -5.96
N GLY A 92 -2.29 0.73 -6.85
CA GLY A 92 -3.71 0.50 -6.57
C GLY A 92 -4.06 -0.98 -6.44
N THR A 93 -3.55 -1.82 -7.33
CA THR A 93 -3.66 -3.29 -7.24
C THR A 93 -3.10 -3.80 -5.92
N HIS A 94 -1.93 -3.31 -5.53
CA HIS A 94 -1.28 -3.67 -4.29
C HIS A 94 -2.11 -3.25 -3.07
N CYS A 95 -2.55 -1.99 -3.00
CA CYS A 95 -3.41 -1.50 -1.91
C CYS A 95 -4.74 -2.26 -1.83
N ALA A 96 -5.41 -2.45 -2.96
CA ALA A 96 -6.65 -3.23 -3.04
C ALA A 96 -6.45 -4.68 -2.55
N SER A 97 -5.29 -5.26 -2.85
CA SER A 97 -4.97 -6.62 -2.42
C SER A 97 -4.81 -6.74 -0.90
N ILE A 98 -4.17 -5.75 -0.25
CA ILE A 98 -4.04 -5.69 1.23
C ILE A 98 -5.42 -5.60 1.88
N VAL A 99 -6.31 -4.78 1.30
CA VAL A 99 -7.65 -4.55 1.84
C VAL A 99 -8.47 -5.84 1.81
N ALA A 100 -8.61 -6.46 0.65
CA ALA A 100 -9.61 -7.51 0.48
C ALA A 100 -9.25 -8.55 -0.59
N ARG A 101 -8.00 -8.90 -0.86
CA ARG A 101 -7.76 -10.04 -1.78
C ARG A 101 -8.32 -11.37 -1.25
N SER A 102 -8.73 -12.22 -2.18
CA SER A 102 -9.02 -13.64 -1.93
C SER A 102 -7.75 -14.37 -1.49
N PRO A 103 -7.84 -15.45 -0.69
CA PRO A 103 -6.67 -16.24 -0.29
C PRO A 103 -5.99 -16.89 -1.50
N VAL A 104 -4.71 -16.59 -1.72
CA VAL A 104 -3.87 -17.19 -2.78
C VAL A 104 -2.76 -17.99 -2.10
N LYS A 105 -2.66 -19.28 -2.41
CA LYS A 105 -1.62 -20.16 -1.84
C LYS A 105 -0.30 -20.01 -2.59
N ASP A 106 0.78 -20.40 -1.92
CA ASP A 106 2.12 -20.54 -2.51
C ASP A 106 2.63 -19.28 -3.23
N VAL A 107 2.27 -18.10 -2.72
CA VAL A 107 2.79 -16.84 -3.27
C VAL A 107 4.13 -16.52 -2.66
N SER A 108 5.00 -15.91 -3.46
CA SER A 108 6.27 -15.37 -3.01
C SER A 108 6.69 -14.25 -3.94
N PHE A 109 7.63 -13.42 -3.49
CA PHE A 109 8.39 -12.53 -4.38
C PHE A 109 9.75 -13.15 -4.60
N TYR A 110 9.93 -13.82 -5.74
CA TYR A 110 11.16 -14.55 -6.06
C TYR A 110 11.60 -15.53 -4.95
N GLY A 111 10.65 -16.24 -4.32
CA GLY A 111 10.92 -17.18 -3.23
C GLY A 111 10.96 -16.57 -1.82
N LEU A 112 10.90 -15.24 -1.70
CA LEU A 112 10.81 -14.55 -0.40
C LEU A 112 9.37 -14.54 0.12
N ALA A 113 9.24 -14.59 1.45
CA ALA A 113 7.98 -14.60 2.20
C ALA A 113 6.93 -15.58 1.62
N ASN A 114 7.36 -16.81 1.33
CA ASN A 114 6.46 -17.85 0.82
C ASN A 114 5.34 -18.13 1.81
N GLY A 115 4.08 -18.11 1.36
CA GLY A 115 2.95 -18.47 2.19
C GLY A 115 1.60 -18.29 1.51
N THR A 116 0.53 -18.37 2.31
CA THR A 116 -0.82 -18.08 1.84
C THR A 116 -1.16 -16.62 2.05
N ALA A 117 -1.38 -15.95 0.95
CA ALA A 117 -1.62 -14.55 0.84
C ALA A 117 -3.11 -14.21 0.96
N ARG A 118 -3.55 -13.40 1.94
CA ARG A 118 -4.95 -12.90 1.99
C ARG A 118 -5.05 -11.41 2.32
N GLY A 119 -6.23 -10.83 2.14
CA GLY A 119 -6.52 -9.44 2.52
C GLY A 119 -7.03 -9.34 3.95
N GLY A 120 -7.18 -8.11 4.44
CA GLY A 120 -7.76 -7.80 5.74
C GLY A 120 -9.22 -8.25 5.87
N VAL A 121 -10.02 -8.21 4.80
CA VAL A 121 -11.38 -8.78 4.75
C VAL A 121 -11.55 -9.57 3.44
N PRO A 122 -11.09 -10.84 3.38
CA PRO A 122 -11.03 -11.60 2.13
C PRO A 122 -12.37 -11.81 1.44
N ALA A 123 -13.49 -11.79 2.18
CA ALA A 123 -14.82 -11.93 1.61
C ALA A 123 -15.44 -10.59 1.16
N ALA A 124 -14.88 -9.44 1.49
CA ALA A 124 -15.42 -8.14 1.04
C ALA A 124 -15.24 -7.93 -0.46
N ARG A 125 -16.08 -7.07 -1.04
CA ARG A 125 -16.01 -6.62 -2.44
C ARG A 125 -15.14 -5.39 -2.58
N ILE A 126 -14.62 -5.17 -3.78
CA ILE A 126 -13.80 -4.00 -4.12
C ILE A 126 -14.50 -3.18 -5.19
N ALA A 127 -14.61 -1.87 -4.97
CA ALA A 127 -14.93 -0.90 -5.99
C ALA A 127 -13.69 -0.02 -6.23
N ALA A 128 -13.07 -0.14 -7.39
CA ALA A 128 -11.85 0.60 -7.74
C ALA A 128 -12.19 1.95 -8.38
N TYR A 129 -11.56 3.01 -7.89
CA TYR A 129 -11.69 4.37 -8.38
C TYR A 129 -10.30 4.88 -8.78
N LYS A 130 -9.98 4.86 -10.07
CA LYS A 130 -8.69 5.31 -10.59
C LYS A 130 -8.63 6.83 -10.66
N VAL A 131 -8.01 7.45 -9.66
CA VAL A 131 -7.84 8.90 -9.53
C VAL A 131 -6.38 9.34 -9.70
N CYS A 132 -5.47 8.39 -9.89
CA CYS A 132 -4.07 8.63 -10.14
C CYS A 132 -3.60 7.90 -11.40
N ASP A 133 -2.71 8.54 -12.14
CA ASP A 133 -2.03 7.93 -13.27
C ASP A 133 -0.54 8.33 -13.30
N LEU A 134 0.27 7.59 -14.06
CA LEU A 134 1.71 7.86 -14.19
C LEU A 134 1.97 9.22 -14.83
N ASP A 135 1.19 9.56 -15.85
CA ASP A 135 1.45 10.76 -16.67
C ASP A 135 0.88 12.04 -16.03
N PHE A 136 -0.21 11.91 -15.27
CA PHE A 136 -0.99 13.05 -14.76
C PHE A 136 -0.93 13.23 -13.24
N GLY A 137 -0.30 12.30 -12.52
CA GLY A 137 -0.37 12.27 -11.06
C GLY A 137 -1.81 12.05 -10.60
N CYS A 138 -2.19 12.67 -9.48
CA CYS A 138 -3.54 12.57 -8.92
C CYS A 138 -4.19 13.96 -8.91
N SER A 139 -5.18 14.22 -9.76
CA SER A 139 -5.78 15.56 -9.83
C SER A 139 -6.88 15.76 -8.78
N SER A 140 -7.02 16.97 -8.24
CA SER A 140 -7.99 17.27 -7.17
C SER A 140 -9.43 17.05 -7.60
N ASP A 141 -9.76 17.38 -8.85
CA ASP A 141 -11.07 17.17 -9.46
C ASP A 141 -11.39 15.68 -9.62
N SER A 142 -10.41 14.85 -10.02
CA SER A 142 -10.57 13.39 -10.09
C SER A 142 -10.84 12.78 -8.71
N ILE A 143 -10.13 13.25 -7.69
CA ILE A 143 -10.33 12.80 -6.30
C ILE A 143 -11.76 13.15 -5.84
N LEU A 144 -12.20 14.39 -6.04
CA LEU A 144 -13.54 14.83 -5.63
C LEU A 144 -14.65 14.10 -6.39
N ALA A 145 -14.50 13.91 -7.70
CA ALA A 145 -15.44 13.13 -8.51
C ALA A 145 -15.53 11.66 -8.02
N ALA A 146 -14.39 11.06 -7.65
CA ALA A 146 -14.37 9.73 -7.09
C ALA A 146 -15.07 9.63 -5.73
N PHE A 147 -14.94 10.64 -4.87
CA PHE A 147 -15.69 10.68 -3.62
C PHE A 147 -17.20 10.77 -3.87
N ASP A 148 -17.63 11.62 -4.80
CA ASP A 148 -19.05 11.77 -5.14
C ASP A 148 -19.63 10.45 -5.66
N ASP A 149 -18.94 9.82 -6.62
CA ASP A 149 -19.33 8.51 -7.16
C ASP A 149 -19.28 7.42 -6.09
N ALA A 150 -18.25 7.36 -5.24
CA ALA A 150 -18.15 6.34 -4.19
C ALA A 150 -19.28 6.46 -3.14
N ILE A 151 -19.66 7.70 -2.80
CA ILE A 151 -20.79 7.96 -1.91
C ILE A 151 -22.11 7.56 -2.59
N ALA A 152 -22.30 7.93 -3.85
CA ALA A 152 -23.50 7.60 -4.62
C ALA A 152 -23.65 6.09 -4.89
N ASP A 153 -22.52 5.40 -5.06
CA ASP A 153 -22.42 3.97 -5.25
C ASP A 153 -22.62 3.19 -3.91
N GLU A 154 -22.80 3.88 -2.79
CA GLU A 154 -23.07 3.33 -1.45
C GLU A 154 -21.96 2.36 -0.97
N VAL A 155 -20.68 2.72 -1.16
CA VAL A 155 -19.56 1.97 -0.54
C VAL A 155 -19.62 2.05 0.99
N ASP A 156 -19.15 1.03 1.69
CA ASP A 156 -19.21 1.01 3.16
C ASP A 156 -18.03 1.73 3.82
N ILE A 157 -16.88 1.69 3.16
CA ILE A 157 -15.64 2.29 3.64
C ILE A 157 -14.77 2.66 2.44
N ILE A 158 -14.03 3.76 2.57
CA ILE A 158 -13.07 4.21 1.57
C ILE A 158 -11.65 3.99 2.09
N SER A 159 -10.82 3.35 1.27
CA SER A 159 -9.37 3.25 1.46
C SER A 159 -8.68 4.12 0.42
N ILE A 160 -7.91 5.11 0.88
CA ILE A 160 -7.21 6.05 0.01
C ILE A 160 -5.75 6.16 0.44
N SER A 161 -4.85 5.64 -0.42
CA SER A 161 -3.40 5.65 -0.17
C SER A 161 -2.72 6.83 -0.85
N LEU A 162 -3.38 7.98 -0.77
CA LEU A 162 -2.99 9.23 -1.42
C LEU A 162 -2.86 10.33 -0.38
N ASN A 163 -2.06 11.34 -0.70
CA ASN A 163 -1.87 12.49 0.16
C ASN A 163 -2.04 13.77 -0.64
N GLY A 164 -2.61 14.79 0.00
CA GLY A 164 -2.76 16.12 -0.58
C GLY A 164 -1.40 16.72 -0.97
N PHE A 165 -1.43 17.59 -1.98
CA PHE A 165 -0.24 18.28 -2.48
C PHE A 165 0.22 19.42 -1.56
N PHE A 166 -0.68 19.97 -0.75
CA PHE A 166 -0.42 21.13 0.10
C PHE A 166 0.37 20.71 1.34
N ARG A 167 1.60 21.23 1.46
CA ARG A 167 2.61 20.82 2.44
C ARG A 167 2.59 21.65 3.73
N SER A 168 1.67 22.58 3.86
CA SER A 168 1.75 23.63 4.86
C SER A 168 0.36 24.20 5.10
N GLU A 169 -0.12 23.98 6.33
CA GLU A 169 -1.35 24.49 6.95
C GLU A 169 -2.69 23.73 6.72
N PRO A 170 -3.50 23.56 7.79
CA PRO A 170 -4.68 22.68 7.83
C PRO A 170 -5.93 23.35 7.23
N ASP A 171 -5.81 23.86 6.00
CA ASP A 171 -6.97 24.40 5.29
C ASP A 171 -7.79 23.25 4.69
N PHE A 172 -8.62 22.63 5.53
CA PHE A 172 -9.47 21.49 5.14
C PHE A 172 -10.40 21.81 3.97
N TYR A 173 -10.68 23.08 3.71
CA TYR A 173 -11.56 23.55 2.64
C TYR A 173 -10.86 23.68 1.27
N ILE A 174 -9.55 23.47 1.19
CA ILE A 174 -8.80 23.38 -0.09
C ILE A 174 -8.19 21.99 -0.33
N ASP A 175 -8.18 21.11 0.68
CA ASP A 175 -7.73 19.73 0.52
C ASP A 175 -8.86 18.85 -0.05
N PRO A 176 -8.73 18.33 -1.29
CA PRO A 176 -9.78 17.52 -1.91
C PRO A 176 -10.08 16.24 -1.13
N ILE A 177 -9.10 15.64 -0.44
CA ILE A 177 -9.31 14.44 0.37
C ILE A 177 -10.08 14.79 1.64
N ALA A 178 -9.73 15.90 2.30
CA ALA A 178 -10.46 16.36 3.47
C ALA A 178 -11.92 16.70 3.15
N ILE A 179 -12.16 17.44 2.05
CA ILE A 179 -13.51 17.76 1.56
C ILE A 179 -14.29 16.48 1.25
N GLY A 180 -13.75 15.60 0.40
CA GLY A 180 -14.42 14.37 0.00
C GLY A 180 -14.74 13.46 1.20
N ALA A 181 -13.78 13.28 2.11
CA ALA A 181 -13.97 12.48 3.31
C ALA A 181 -15.00 13.09 4.28
N PHE A 182 -15.13 14.42 4.34
CA PHE A 182 -16.15 15.08 5.15
C PHE A 182 -17.56 14.75 4.64
N HIS A 183 -17.75 14.79 3.32
CA HIS A 183 -19.02 14.42 2.69
C HIS A 183 -19.31 12.92 2.84
N ALA A 184 -18.30 12.06 2.75
CA ALA A 184 -18.43 10.62 3.01
C ALA A 184 -18.84 10.35 4.48
N MET A 185 -18.18 11.00 5.44
CA MET A 185 -18.49 10.87 6.87
C MET A 185 -19.93 11.31 7.18
N LYS A 186 -20.44 12.38 6.55
CA LYS A 186 -21.85 12.80 6.67
C LYS A 186 -22.84 11.73 6.22
N LYS A 187 -22.41 10.77 5.39
CA LYS A 187 -23.20 9.63 4.92
C LYS A 187 -22.88 8.33 5.68
N GLY A 188 -22.06 8.40 6.73
CA GLY A 188 -21.65 7.24 7.52
C GLY A 188 -20.55 6.40 6.89
N ILE A 189 -19.85 6.92 5.88
CA ILE A 189 -18.78 6.21 5.16
C ILE A 189 -17.43 6.67 5.72
N LEU A 190 -16.75 5.78 6.44
CA LEU A 190 -15.43 6.07 6.99
C LEU A 190 -14.36 6.13 5.89
N THR A 191 -13.41 7.05 5.99
CA THR A 191 -12.24 7.12 5.09
C THR A 191 -10.96 6.79 5.85
N SER A 192 -10.21 5.77 5.41
CA SER A 192 -8.87 5.46 5.91
C SER A 192 -7.80 6.00 4.97
N GLN A 193 -6.89 6.82 5.50
CA GLN A 193 -5.83 7.50 4.75
C GLN A 193 -4.45 7.27 5.38
N SER A 194 -3.39 7.26 4.58
CA SER A 194 -2.01 7.23 5.07
C SER A 194 -1.60 8.59 5.65
N THR A 195 -0.76 8.58 6.68
CA THR A 195 -0.22 9.80 7.30
C THR A 195 0.63 10.68 6.35
N ARG A 196 1.28 10.06 5.35
CA ARG A 196 2.48 10.57 4.66
C ARG A 196 3.61 10.83 5.67
N THR A 197 4.75 10.17 5.48
CA THR A 197 6.00 10.58 6.12
C THR A 197 6.94 11.04 5.03
N ILE A 198 7.40 12.28 5.08
CA ILE A 198 8.46 12.74 4.18
C ILE A 198 9.74 12.08 4.66
N PHE A 199 10.34 11.25 3.79
CA PHE A 199 11.51 10.40 4.04
C PHE A 199 12.81 11.14 4.45
N ASN A 200 12.77 12.46 4.68
CA ASN A 200 13.97 13.20 5.08
C ASN A 200 13.67 14.39 6.00
N SER A 201 12.64 14.28 6.84
CA SER A 201 12.44 15.26 7.90
C SER A 201 12.16 14.57 9.22
N TYR A 202 13.20 14.44 10.03
CA TYR A 202 13.11 14.31 11.50
C TYR A 202 12.49 15.58 12.13
N LYS A 203 11.61 16.28 11.41
CA LYS A 203 10.87 17.45 11.86
C LYS A 203 9.55 16.97 12.42
N VAL A 204 9.25 17.39 13.66
CA VAL A 204 7.93 17.27 14.27
C VAL A 204 6.89 17.90 13.35
N GLY A 205 5.76 17.22 13.11
CA GLY A 205 4.63 17.76 12.34
C GLY A 205 4.63 17.50 10.83
N SER A 206 5.29 16.45 10.33
CA SER A 206 5.32 16.11 8.89
C SER A 206 4.09 15.35 8.37
N VAL A 207 3.04 15.21 9.18
CA VAL A 207 1.80 14.49 8.84
C VAL A 207 0.92 15.38 7.94
N SER A 208 0.45 14.81 6.82
CA SER A 208 -0.43 15.51 5.88
C SER A 208 -1.91 15.16 6.04
N SER A 209 -2.22 13.99 6.60
CA SER A 209 -3.59 13.58 6.89
C SER A 209 -3.95 14.00 8.32
N VAL A 210 -4.55 15.19 8.47
CA VAL A 210 -4.84 15.79 9.79
C VAL A 210 -6.31 16.15 10.01
N ALA A 211 -7.18 15.84 9.04
CA ALA A 211 -8.61 16.09 9.16
C ALA A 211 -9.24 15.18 10.24
N PRO A 212 -9.96 15.72 11.23
CA PRO A 212 -10.47 14.92 12.36
C PRO A 212 -11.47 13.81 12.00
N TRP A 213 -12.10 13.91 10.83
CA TRP A 213 -13.05 12.91 10.31
C TRP A 213 -12.39 11.81 9.45
N ILE A 214 -11.06 11.82 9.33
CA ILE A 214 -10.31 10.80 8.60
C ILE A 214 -9.64 9.84 9.59
N PHE A 215 -9.73 8.53 9.32
CA PHE A 215 -8.95 7.54 10.03
C PHE A 215 -7.53 7.46 9.47
N THR A 216 -6.66 8.29 10.03
CA THR A 216 -5.26 8.42 9.62
C THR A 216 -4.40 7.27 10.15
N VAL A 217 -3.64 6.62 9.27
CA VAL A 217 -2.85 5.41 9.56
C VAL A 217 -1.35 5.64 9.33
N ALA A 218 -0.55 5.42 10.37
CA ALA A 218 0.92 5.39 10.30
C ALA A 218 1.44 4.00 9.92
N ALA A 219 2.72 3.91 9.53
CA ALA A 219 3.39 2.66 9.23
C ALA A 219 4.35 2.26 10.37
N SER A 220 4.44 0.97 10.64
CA SER A 220 5.43 0.35 11.53
C SER A 220 6.06 -0.86 10.86
N THR A 221 7.20 -1.31 11.37
CA THR A 221 7.85 -2.54 10.90
C THR A 221 7.21 -3.78 11.52
N THR A 222 7.35 -4.92 10.84
CA THR A 222 6.87 -6.23 11.30
C THR A 222 8.04 -7.14 11.68
N ASP A 223 7.78 -8.15 12.52
CA ASP A 223 8.83 -9.01 13.09
C ASP A 223 9.54 -9.94 12.09
N PRO A 224 8.88 -10.57 11.09
CA PRO A 224 9.62 -11.27 10.05
C PRO A 224 10.26 -10.24 9.12
N ARG A 225 11.59 -10.11 9.23
CA ARG A 225 12.42 -9.28 8.35
C ARG A 225 13.00 -10.16 7.25
N ILE A 226 13.07 -9.67 6.01
CA ILE A 226 13.93 -10.30 5.00
C ILE A 226 15.37 -10.16 5.51
N ILE A 227 16.04 -11.29 5.71
CA ILE A 227 17.44 -11.34 6.09
C ILE A 227 18.24 -11.70 4.84
N ASP A 228 19.12 -10.80 4.41
CA ASP A 228 20.10 -11.11 3.37
C ASP A 228 21.43 -11.54 4.04
N SER A 229 22.09 -12.53 3.47
CA SER A 229 23.39 -12.98 3.98
C SER A 229 24.40 -13.07 2.86
N THR A 230 25.48 -12.32 3.00
CA THR A 230 26.60 -12.32 2.07
C THR A 230 27.77 -13.09 2.68
N VAL A 231 28.32 -14.04 1.95
CA VAL A 231 29.58 -14.70 2.32
C VAL A 231 30.72 -13.92 1.70
N LEU A 232 31.61 -13.38 2.53
CA LEU A 232 32.80 -12.67 2.08
C LEU A 232 33.84 -13.64 1.51
N ALA A 233 34.79 -13.12 0.73
CA ALA A 233 35.89 -13.92 0.16
C ALA A 233 36.79 -14.59 1.21
N ASN A 234 36.75 -14.14 2.47
CA ASN A 234 37.44 -14.77 3.61
C ASN A 234 36.54 -15.75 4.37
N GLU A 235 35.47 -16.25 3.73
CA GLU A 235 34.49 -17.20 4.27
C GLU A 235 33.68 -16.71 5.47
N LYS A 236 33.87 -15.46 5.90
CA LYS A 236 33.02 -14.86 6.93
C LYS A 236 31.64 -14.57 6.36
N LYS A 237 30.62 -15.08 7.04
CA LYS A 237 29.23 -14.75 6.76
C LYS A 237 28.88 -13.41 7.39
N LEU A 238 28.57 -12.42 6.56
CA LEU A 238 27.90 -11.20 6.99
C LEU A 238 26.40 -11.40 6.85
N VAL A 239 25.69 -11.33 7.97
CA VAL A 239 24.24 -11.22 7.98
C VAL A 239 23.93 -9.73 7.95
N VAL A 240 23.43 -9.25 6.82
CA VAL A 240 23.02 -7.85 6.69
C VAL A 240 21.52 -7.83 6.88
N GLN A 241 21.06 -7.13 7.91
CA GLN A 241 19.67 -6.69 7.97
C GLN A 241 19.54 -5.58 6.92
N GLY A 242 19.24 -5.99 5.67
CA GLY A 242 19.13 -5.05 4.56
C GLY A 242 17.87 -4.21 4.71
N GLU A 243 18.02 -2.90 4.49
CA GLU A 243 16.90 -1.99 4.17
C GLU A 243 16.43 -2.19 2.72
N GLU A 244 17.19 -2.92 1.89
CA GLU A 244 16.86 -3.24 0.51
C GLU A 244 16.52 -4.71 0.30
N MET A 245 15.39 -4.98 -0.35
CA MET A 245 15.02 -6.32 -0.83
C MET A 245 15.75 -6.61 -2.15
N ARG A 246 16.80 -7.44 -2.11
CA ARG A 246 17.56 -7.81 -3.31
C ARG A 246 17.27 -9.26 -3.72
N THR A 247 16.62 -9.44 -4.85
CA THR A 247 16.38 -10.74 -5.47
C THR A 247 17.26 -10.89 -6.70
N TYR A 248 18.32 -11.70 -6.61
CA TYR A 248 19.21 -11.95 -7.74
C TYR A 248 18.79 -13.21 -8.48
N THR A 249 18.38 -13.06 -9.74
CA THR A 249 18.17 -14.17 -10.68
C THR A 249 19.17 -14.02 -11.81
N GLY A 250 20.44 -14.39 -11.59
CA GLY A 250 21.51 -14.16 -12.56
C GLY A 250 22.83 -14.89 -12.27
N THR A 251 23.57 -15.22 -13.33
CA THR A 251 24.90 -15.88 -13.24
C THR A 251 25.98 -14.90 -12.75
N VAL A 252 27.15 -15.42 -12.35
CA VAL A 252 28.30 -14.73 -11.72
C VAL A 252 28.67 -13.33 -12.27
N ARG A 253 28.30 -12.98 -13.51
CA ARG A 253 28.49 -11.62 -14.07
C ARG A 253 27.68 -10.54 -13.36
N ASP A 254 26.49 -10.86 -12.85
CA ASP A 254 25.63 -9.87 -12.18
C ASP A 254 26.18 -9.49 -10.79
N PHE A 255 26.92 -10.42 -10.16
CA PHE A 255 27.66 -10.18 -8.92
C PHE A 255 28.82 -9.18 -9.09
N VAL A 256 29.52 -9.22 -10.24
CA VAL A 256 30.64 -8.30 -10.53
C VAL A 256 30.16 -6.86 -10.74
N ARG A 257 28.97 -6.66 -11.34
CA ARG A 257 28.35 -5.32 -11.44
C ARG A 257 27.96 -4.78 -10.07
N ALA A 258 27.44 -5.62 -9.17
CA ALA A 258 27.07 -5.22 -7.81
C ALA A 258 28.29 -4.76 -6.97
N MET A 259 29.47 -5.37 -7.15
CA MET A 259 30.69 -4.88 -6.47
C MET A 259 31.19 -3.54 -7.02
N SER A 260 31.01 -3.28 -8.32
CA SER A 260 31.39 -1.98 -8.91
C SER A 260 30.54 -0.81 -8.37
N SER A 261 29.26 -1.04 -8.10
CA SER A 261 28.37 -0.07 -7.43
C SER A 261 28.66 0.11 -5.94
N LEU A 262 29.20 -0.91 -5.26
CA LEU A 262 29.67 -0.78 -3.87
C LEU A 262 30.87 0.17 -3.77
N GLN A 263 31.79 0.12 -4.74
CA GLN A 263 32.96 1.01 -4.81
C GLN A 263 32.56 2.49 -4.97
N ILE A 264 31.53 2.77 -5.78
CA ILE A 264 31.01 4.13 -6.03
C ILE A 264 30.35 4.69 -4.76
N SER A 265 29.65 3.84 -4.01
CA SER A 265 28.99 4.23 -2.76
C SER A 265 30.00 4.50 -1.63
N LEU A 266 31.12 3.77 -1.60
CA LEU A 266 32.21 4.02 -0.64
C LEU A 266 32.98 5.32 -0.92
N LEU A 267 33.12 5.74 -2.19
CA LEU A 267 33.75 7.03 -2.53
C LEU A 267 32.89 8.24 -2.14
N ALA A 268 31.57 8.10 -2.12
CA ALA A 268 30.65 9.17 -1.71
C ALA A 268 30.68 9.49 -0.20
N LEU A 269 31.24 8.59 0.62
CA LEU A 269 31.40 8.76 2.07
C LEU A 269 32.64 9.59 2.47
N ASN A 270 33.57 9.89 1.55
CA ASN A 270 34.81 10.60 1.85
C ASN A 270 34.80 12.13 1.61
N PHE A 271 33.63 12.73 1.34
CA PHE A 271 33.49 14.18 1.13
C PHE A 271 32.49 14.87 2.07
N ALA A 272 32.49 14.49 3.36
CA ALA A 272 31.89 15.31 4.40
C ALA A 272 32.99 16.09 5.15
N PRO A 273 32.95 17.44 5.23
CA PRO A 273 33.92 18.22 6.01
C PRO A 273 33.70 18.00 7.52
N PRO A 274 34.76 18.05 8.35
CA PRO A 274 34.67 17.66 9.75
C PRO A 274 33.97 18.74 10.58
N SER A 275 32.83 18.39 11.19
CA SER A 275 32.26 19.15 12.31
C SER A 275 32.87 18.65 13.63
N THR A 276 33.48 19.58 14.35
CA THR A 276 34.14 19.40 15.65
C THR A 276 33.16 19.07 16.78
N SER A 277 33.31 17.91 17.43
CA SER A 277 32.91 17.71 18.83
C SER A 277 33.58 16.45 19.40
N GLU A 278 34.00 16.55 20.67
CA GLU A 278 34.94 15.72 21.46
C GLU A 278 34.81 14.18 21.40
N PRO A 279 35.91 13.44 21.68
CA PRO A 279 35.90 11.98 21.73
C PRO A 279 35.29 11.43 23.05
N PRO A 280 34.47 10.36 22.99
CA PRO A 280 33.99 9.67 24.18
C PRO A 280 35.08 8.82 24.86
N ARG A 281 35.08 8.85 26.19
CA ARG A 281 35.96 8.06 27.08
C ARG A 281 35.64 6.57 27.03
N LEU A 282 36.69 5.76 27.01
CA LEU A 282 36.65 4.33 27.29
C LEU A 282 36.36 4.10 28.79
N VAL A 283 35.43 3.19 29.09
CA VAL A 283 35.30 2.58 30.42
C VAL A 283 35.61 1.11 30.23
N ASP A 284 36.69 0.67 30.87
CA ASP A 284 37.12 -0.73 30.92
C ASP A 284 36.24 -1.53 31.89
N THR A 285 35.79 -2.70 31.46
CA THR A 285 35.65 -3.92 32.29
C THR A 285 35.93 -5.14 31.42
#